data_AF-S6TSN0-F1
#
_entry.id   AF-S6TSN0-F1
#
_cell.length_a   1.000
_cell.length_b   1.000
_cell.length_c   1.000
_cell.angle_alpha   90.00
_cell.angle_beta   90.00
_cell.angle_gamma   90.00
#
_symmetry.space_group_name_H-M   'P 1'
#
loop_
_entity.id
_entity.type
_entity.pdbx_description
1 polymer ?
#
loop_
_entity_poly.entity_id
_entity_poly.type
_entity_poly.pdbx_seq_one_letter_code
_entity_poly.pdbx_strand_id
1 'polypeptide(L)'
;MTQVTVKELAKVVDTPVERLLQQMREAGLPHTAAEQVVTDNEKQALLTHLKSGHKAKVEEPRKITLQRKTTSTLRVAGSKSISVEVRKKKVFVQRSPEEIEAERKREMDERRAVENAARQKAEEEAKRRAEEDARNQPAAGQPASAPAQPVA
;
A
#
# COMPACT_ATOMS: atom_id res chain seq x y z
N MET A 1 -27.08 -21.20 29.03
CA MET A 1 -26.45 -20.97 30.35
C MET A 1 -25.40 -22.05 30.53
N THR A 2 -24.14 -21.75 30.21
CA THR A 2 -23.03 -22.71 30.35
C THR A 2 -22.02 -22.17 31.34
N GLN A 3 -22.10 -22.66 32.56
CA GLN A 3 -21.13 -22.41 33.62
C GLN A 3 -19.87 -23.22 33.33
N VAL A 4 -18.70 -22.56 33.30
CA VAL A 4 -17.39 -23.21 33.12
C VAL A 4 -16.46 -22.72 34.21
N THR A 5 -15.55 -23.57 34.67
CA THR A 5 -14.55 -23.14 35.66
C THR A 5 -13.43 -22.33 35.01
N VAL A 6 -12.73 -21.50 35.78
CA VAL A 6 -11.57 -20.74 35.30
C VAL A 6 -10.49 -21.69 34.73
N LYS A 7 -10.30 -22.85 35.36
CA LYS A 7 -9.36 -23.89 34.92
C LYS A 7 -9.71 -24.50 33.56
N GLU A 8 -10.99 -24.74 33.30
CA GLU A 8 -11.46 -25.22 32.00
C GLU A 8 -11.35 -24.15 30.93
N LEU A 9 -11.73 -22.91 31.27
CA LEU A 9 -11.60 -21.77 30.38
C LEU A 9 -10.14 -21.54 29.96
N ALA A 10 -9.21 -21.63 30.93
CA ALA A 10 -7.78 -21.50 30.69
C ALA A 10 -7.25 -22.54 29.69
N LYS A 11 -7.74 -23.79 29.78
CA LYS A 11 -7.38 -24.86 28.84
C LYS A 11 -7.93 -24.60 27.42
N VAL A 12 -9.16 -24.10 27.31
CA VAL A 12 -9.78 -23.81 26.00
C VAL A 12 -9.07 -22.66 25.29
N VAL A 13 -8.57 -21.67 26.04
CA VAL A 13 -7.89 -20.49 25.50
C VAL A 13 -6.35 -20.67 25.50
N ASP A 14 -5.86 -21.88 25.79
CA ASP A 14 -4.43 -22.21 25.84
C ASP A 14 -3.58 -21.18 26.61
N THR A 15 -4.11 -20.68 27.72
CA THR A 15 -3.47 -19.63 28.54
C THR A 15 -3.24 -20.16 29.95
N PRO A 16 -2.08 -19.87 30.59
CA PRO A 16 -1.86 -20.25 31.98
C PRO A 16 -2.94 -19.69 32.90
N VAL A 17 -3.41 -20.50 33.87
CA VAL A 17 -4.48 -20.13 34.80
C VAL A 17 -4.16 -18.83 35.55
N GLU A 18 -2.91 -18.66 35.97
CA GLU A 18 -2.43 -17.46 36.66
C GLU A 18 -2.59 -16.19 35.81
N ARG A 19 -2.31 -16.29 34.50
CA ARG A 19 -2.45 -15.18 33.56
C ARG A 19 -3.90 -14.84 33.32
N LEU A 20 -4.76 -15.85 33.20
CA LEU A 20 -6.20 -15.63 33.05
C LEU A 20 -6.78 -14.95 34.30
N LEU A 21 -6.42 -15.42 35.50
CA LEU A 21 -6.85 -14.78 36.76
C LEU A 21 -6.38 -13.32 36.86
N GLN A 22 -5.16 -13.01 36.41
CA GLN A 22 -4.68 -11.64 36.34
C GLN A 22 -5.54 -10.78 35.40
N GLN A 23 -5.86 -11.27 34.21
CA GLN A 23 -6.71 -10.55 33.25
C GLN A 23 -8.15 -10.37 33.75
N MET A 24 -8.68 -11.36 34.47
CA MET A 24 -10.00 -11.26 35.09
C MET A 24 -10.02 -10.18 36.18
N ARG A 25 -8.96 -10.06 36.99
CA ARG A 25 -8.81 -8.96 37.96
C ARG A 25 -8.71 -7.59 37.28
N GLU A 26 -7.95 -7.49 36.20
CA GLU A 26 -7.82 -6.27 35.40
C GLU A 26 -9.15 -5.86 34.74
N ALA A 27 -9.97 -6.84 34.37
CA ALA A 27 -11.32 -6.65 33.88
C ALA A 27 -12.35 -6.35 34.99
N GLY A 28 -11.94 -6.33 36.27
CA GLY A 28 -12.79 -6.01 37.42
C GLY A 28 -13.65 -7.16 37.93
N LEU A 29 -13.33 -8.41 37.57
CA LEU A 29 -14.05 -9.59 38.07
C LEU A 29 -13.47 -10.07 39.40
N PRO A 30 -14.31 -10.54 40.35
CA PRO A 30 -13.87 -10.91 41.70
C PRO A 30 -13.21 -12.30 41.80
N HIS A 31 -12.83 -12.92 40.68
CA HIS A 31 -12.29 -14.28 40.70
C HIS A 31 -10.84 -14.35 41.17
N THR A 32 -10.57 -15.26 42.10
CA THR A 32 -9.26 -15.42 42.78
C THR A 32 -8.69 -16.83 42.68
N ALA A 33 -9.50 -17.84 42.37
CA ALA A 33 -9.08 -19.25 42.37
C ALA A 33 -9.51 -19.99 41.09
N ALA A 34 -8.75 -21.03 40.74
CA ALA A 34 -8.92 -21.80 39.51
C ALA A 34 -10.25 -22.58 39.43
N GLU A 35 -10.81 -22.95 40.57
CA GLU A 35 -12.03 -23.77 40.69
C GLU A 35 -13.31 -22.92 40.71
N GLN A 36 -13.20 -21.60 40.65
CA GLN A 36 -14.36 -20.71 40.61
C GLN A 36 -15.06 -20.79 39.25
N VAL A 37 -16.39 -20.69 39.29
CA VAL A 37 -17.25 -20.77 38.11
C VAL A 37 -17.35 -19.39 37.46
N VAL A 38 -17.23 -19.36 36.13
CA VAL A 38 -17.36 -18.19 35.28
C VAL A 38 -18.66 -18.27 34.49
N THR A 39 -19.48 -17.23 34.62
CA THR A 39 -20.74 -17.06 33.90
C THR A 39 -20.52 -16.47 32.51
N ASP A 40 -21.53 -16.58 31.64
CA ASP A 40 -21.42 -16.06 30.27
C ASP A 40 -21.30 -14.52 30.22
N ASN A 41 -21.89 -13.80 31.20
CA ASN A 41 -21.72 -12.34 31.33
C ASN A 41 -20.27 -11.95 31.68
N GLU A 42 -19.65 -12.69 32.60
CA GLU A 42 -18.25 -12.49 33.00
C GLU A 42 -17.27 -12.76 31.86
N LYS A 43 -17.54 -13.78 31.03
CA LYS A 43 -16.78 -14.02 29.80
C LYS A 43 -16.86 -12.83 28.84
N GLN A 44 -18.05 -12.25 28.65
CA GLN A 44 -18.23 -11.09 27.78
C GLN A 44 -17.50 -9.84 28.31
N ALA A 45 -17.54 -9.60 29.62
CA ALA A 45 -16.80 -8.52 30.26
C ALA A 45 -15.29 -8.68 30.05
N LEU A 46 -14.75 -9.89 30.29
CA LEU A 46 -13.35 -10.22 30.02
C LEU A 46 -12.99 -10.01 28.54
N LEU A 47 -13.81 -10.49 27.60
CA LEU A 47 -13.58 -10.29 26.17
C LEU A 47 -13.57 -8.80 25.77
N THR A 48 -14.44 -7.99 26.38
CA THR A 48 -14.48 -6.55 26.14
C THR A 48 -13.20 -5.89 26.61
N HIS A 49 -12.73 -6.23 27.82
CA HIS A 49 -11.45 -5.76 28.34
C HIS A 49 -10.27 -6.16 27.44
N LEU A 50 -10.21 -7.43 27.03
CA LEU A 50 -9.15 -7.93 26.16
C LEU A 50 -9.14 -7.24 24.79
N LYS A 51 -10.30 -6.99 24.18
CA LYS A 51 -10.40 -6.26 22.90
C LYS A 51 -9.91 -4.82 23.03
N SER A 52 -10.22 -4.14 24.13
CA SER A 52 -9.75 -2.78 24.41
C SER A 52 -8.25 -2.75 24.72
N GLY A 53 -7.77 -3.71 25.52
CA GLY A 53 -6.37 -3.84 25.90
C GLY A 53 -5.46 -4.25 24.74
N HIS A 54 -5.91 -5.08 23.81
CA HIS A 54 -5.11 -5.44 22.63
C HIS A 54 -5.03 -4.31 21.60
N LYS A 55 -6.04 -3.43 21.51
CA LYS A 55 -5.93 -2.21 20.69
C LYS A 55 -4.98 -1.17 21.29
N ALA A 56 -4.82 -1.16 22.62
CA ALA A 56 -3.96 -0.21 23.31
C ALA A 56 -2.53 -0.72 23.54
N LYS A 57 -2.34 -2.03 23.74
CA LYS A 57 -1.04 -2.65 24.07
C LYS A 57 -0.22 -3.03 22.85
N VAL A 58 -0.83 -3.02 21.68
CA VAL A 58 -0.10 -2.74 20.44
C VAL A 58 0.13 -1.22 20.40
N GLU A 59 0.91 -0.70 21.37
CA GLU A 59 1.78 0.44 21.09
C GLU A 59 2.84 -0.09 20.12
N GLU A 60 2.39 -0.38 18.90
CA GLU A 60 3.25 -0.50 17.76
C GLU A 60 4.06 0.80 17.73
N PRO A 61 5.38 0.72 17.56
CA PRO A 61 6.16 1.92 17.40
C PRO A 61 5.53 2.71 16.26
N ARG A 62 5.01 3.90 16.57
CA ARG A 62 4.33 4.81 15.62
C ARG A 62 5.14 5.03 14.34
N LYS A 63 6.44 4.70 14.37
CA LYS A 63 7.42 4.81 13.31
C LYS A 63 8.18 3.49 13.13
N ILE A 64 8.09 2.88 11.96
CA ILE A 64 8.90 1.74 11.54
C ILE A 64 9.83 2.13 10.38
N THR A 65 11.09 1.67 10.40
CA THR A 65 12.05 1.96 9.33
C THR A 65 12.34 0.72 8.51
N LEU A 66 12.05 0.76 7.21
CA LEU A 66 12.45 -0.24 6.24
C LEU A 66 13.84 0.10 5.70
N GLN A 67 14.82 -0.77 5.97
CA GLN A 67 16.16 -0.67 5.40
C GLN A 67 16.25 -1.55 4.16
N ARG A 68 16.79 -1.02 3.06
CA ARG A 68 17.15 -1.80 1.87
C ARG A 68 18.63 -1.66 1.61
N LYS A 69 19.29 -2.80 1.38
CA LYS A 69 20.67 -2.89 0.95
C LYS A 69 20.70 -3.34 -0.50
N THR A 70 21.41 -2.60 -1.34
CA THR A 70 21.62 -2.96 -2.74
C THR A 70 23.12 -2.87 -3.02
N THR A 71 23.71 -4.00 -3.36
CA THR A 71 25.13 -4.08 -3.74
C THR A 71 25.23 -4.15 -5.25
N SER A 72 26.00 -3.25 -5.86
CA SER A 72 26.32 -3.25 -7.28
C SER A 72 27.82 -3.34 -7.46
N THR A 73 28.28 -4.13 -8.43
CA THR A 73 29.71 -4.26 -8.72
C THR A 73 30.03 -3.40 -9.93
N LEU A 74 30.77 -2.31 -9.72
CA LEU A 74 31.26 -1.48 -10.82
C LEU A 74 32.59 -2.02 -11.32
N ARG A 75 32.68 -2.18 -12.64
CA ARG A 75 33.93 -2.45 -13.34
C ARG A 75 34.51 -1.11 -13.78
N VAL A 76 35.70 -0.79 -13.30
CA VAL A 76 36.45 0.39 -13.74
C VAL A 76 37.44 -0.04 -14.81
N ALA A 77 37.76 0.84 -15.76
CA ALA A 77 38.65 0.58 -16.90
C ALA A 77 39.86 -0.29 -16.50
N GLY A 78 39.97 -1.46 -17.13
CA GLY A 78 40.89 -2.53 -16.74
C GLY A 78 40.21 -3.69 -16.01
N SER A 79 40.94 -4.35 -15.09
CA SER A 79 40.52 -5.59 -14.40
C SER A 79 39.98 -5.40 -12.97
N LYS A 80 39.96 -4.17 -12.44
CA LYS A 80 39.49 -3.90 -11.07
C LYS A 80 37.96 -3.88 -10.99
N SER A 81 37.42 -4.62 -10.02
CA SER A 81 36.00 -4.54 -9.61
C SER A 81 35.88 -3.87 -8.25
N ILE A 82 34.95 -2.92 -8.13
CA ILE A 82 34.62 -2.24 -6.88
C ILE A 82 33.19 -2.61 -6.51
N SER A 83 32.99 -3.13 -5.30
CA SER A 83 31.67 -3.42 -4.75
C SER A 83 31.10 -2.16 -4.10
N VAL A 84 30.06 -1.59 -4.70
CA VAL A 84 29.35 -0.42 -4.18
C VAL A 84 28.10 -0.89 -3.44
N GLU A 85 28.01 -0.59 -2.14
CA GLU A 85 26.82 -0.86 -1.33
C GLU A 85 26.01 0.43 -1.14
N VAL A 86 24.78 0.46 -1.68
CA VAL A 86 23.81 1.53 -1.43
C VAL A 86 22.84 1.07 -0.34
N ARG A 87 22.76 1.85 0.73
CA ARG A 87 21.79 1.66 1.82
C ARG A 87 20.69 2.69 1.72
N LYS A 88 19.44 2.26 1.58
CA LYS A 88 18.25 3.12 1.58
C LYS A 88 17.46 2.91 2.86
N LYS A 89 17.11 4.01 3.53
CA LYS A 89 16.22 4.03 4.69
C LYS A 89 14.88 4.63 4.28
N LYS A 90 13.79 3.86 4.35
CA LYS A 90 12.43 4.38 4.22
C LYS A 90 11.74 4.33 5.58
N VAL A 91 11.12 5.43 5.98
CA VAL A 91 10.46 5.56 7.27
C VAL A 91 8.95 5.54 7.03
N PHE A 92 8.24 4.62 7.66
CA PHE A 92 6.79 4.57 7.67
C PHE A 92 6.27 5.00 9.04
N VAL A 93 5.24 5.82 9.04
CA VAL A 93 4.52 6.26 10.24
C VAL A 93 3.11 5.70 10.14
N GLN A 94 2.60 5.12 11.22
CA GLN A 94 1.22 4.63 11.26
C GLN A 94 0.27 5.83 11.22
N ARG A 95 -0.42 6.00 10.10
CA ARG A 95 -1.40 7.06 9.89
C ARG A 95 -2.80 6.55 10.22
N SER A 96 -3.68 7.44 10.64
CA SER A 96 -5.07 7.09 10.91
C SER A 96 -5.77 6.62 9.61
N PRO A 97 -6.82 5.77 9.69
CA PRO A 97 -7.51 5.28 8.50
C PRO A 97 -8.09 6.40 7.63
N GLU A 98 -8.53 7.52 8.22
CA GLU A 98 -9.06 8.68 7.51
C GLU A 98 -7.99 9.40 6.67
N GLU A 99 -6.77 9.54 7.21
CA GLU A 99 -5.64 10.12 6.48
C GLU A 99 -5.19 9.23 5.31
N ILE A 100 -5.26 7.90 5.48
CA ILE A 100 -4.92 6.93 4.43
C ILE A 100 -5.90 7.03 3.25
N GLU A 101 -7.20 7.17 3.53
CA GLU A 101 -8.22 7.35 2.48
C GLU A 101 -8.07 8.69 1.76
N ALA A 102 -7.79 9.77 2.50
CA ALA A 102 -7.52 11.08 1.92
C ALA A 102 -6.28 11.09 1.02
N GLU A 103 -5.19 10.41 1.42
CA GLU A 103 -3.97 10.30 0.63
C GLU A 103 -4.17 9.40 -0.60
N ARG A 104 -4.91 8.29 -0.49
CA ARG A 104 -5.28 7.46 -1.65
C ARG A 104 -6.10 8.22 -2.67
N LYS A 105 -7.04 9.06 -2.22
CA LYS A 105 -7.83 9.90 -3.12
C LYS A 105 -6.94 10.89 -3.87
N ARG A 106 -6.02 11.56 -3.17
CA ARG A 106 -5.03 12.47 -3.78
C ARG A 106 -4.13 11.75 -4.79
N GLU A 107 -3.62 10.57 -4.46
CA GLU A 107 -2.78 9.79 -5.38
C GLU A 107 -3.56 9.37 -6.64
N MET A 108 -4.83 9.00 -6.50
CA MET A 108 -5.69 8.67 -7.65
C MET A 108 -5.97 9.88 -8.54
N ASP A 109 -6.20 11.05 -7.94
CA ASP A 109 -6.40 12.30 -8.67
C ASP A 109 -5.12 12.75 -9.40
N GLU A 110 -3.96 12.63 -8.75
CA GLU A 110 -2.65 12.89 -9.36
C GLU A 110 -2.36 11.94 -10.52
N ARG A 111 -2.63 10.64 -10.37
CA ARG A 111 -2.48 9.66 -11.47
C ARG A 111 -3.37 9.99 -12.66
N ARG A 112 -4.64 10.34 -12.40
CA ARG A 112 -5.57 10.78 -13.46
C ARG A 112 -5.10 12.06 -14.14
N ALA A 113 -4.54 13.01 -13.39
CA ALA A 113 -3.98 14.24 -13.96
C ALA A 113 -2.77 13.97 -14.87
N VAL A 114 -1.86 13.08 -14.45
CA VAL A 114 -0.70 12.66 -15.25
C VAL A 114 -1.13 11.93 -16.52
N GLU A 115 -2.12 11.02 -16.43
CA GLU A 115 -2.65 10.29 -17.58
C GLU A 115 -3.32 11.24 -18.60
N ASN A 116 -4.16 12.17 -18.13
CA ASN A 116 -4.78 13.17 -19.00
C ASN A 116 -3.74 14.08 -19.66
N ALA A 117 -2.72 14.52 -18.91
CA ALA A 117 -1.64 15.33 -19.47
C ALA A 117 -0.83 14.56 -20.53
N ALA A 118 -0.60 13.25 -20.33
CA ALA A 118 0.05 12.39 -21.32
C ALA A 118 -0.81 12.24 -22.58
N ARG A 119 -2.13 12.06 -22.42
CA ARG A 119 -3.07 11.93 -23.54
C ARG A 119 -3.18 13.22 -24.37
N GLN A 120 -3.22 14.38 -23.72
CA GLN A 120 -3.23 15.68 -24.41
C GLN A 120 -1.94 15.91 -25.20
N LYS A 121 -0.78 15.58 -24.63
CA LYS A 121 0.51 15.68 -25.34
C LYS A 121 0.55 14.76 -26.56
N ALA A 122 0.06 13.53 -26.44
CA ALA A 122 0.00 12.60 -27.55
C ALA A 122 -0.95 13.07 -28.67
N GLU A 123 -2.09 13.67 -28.33
CA GLU A 123 -3.04 14.22 -29.30
C GLU A 123 -2.47 15.47 -30.01
N GLU A 124 -1.80 16.35 -29.27
CA GLU A 124 -1.13 17.53 -29.85
C GLU A 124 0.00 17.12 -30.80
N GLU A 125 0.80 16.12 -30.42
CA GLU A 125 1.86 15.58 -31.28
C GLU A 125 1.29 14.91 -32.53
N ALA A 126 0.17 14.18 -32.42
CA ALA A 126 -0.51 13.57 -33.56
C ALA A 126 -1.08 14.63 -34.53
N LYS A 127 -1.68 15.72 -34.02
CA LYS A 127 -2.17 16.83 -34.84
C LYS A 127 -1.04 17.55 -35.56
N ARG A 128 0.07 17.84 -34.88
CA ARG A 128 1.26 18.45 -35.50
C ARG A 128 1.82 17.59 -36.61
N ARG A 129 1.94 16.26 -36.39
CA ARG A 129 2.39 15.32 -37.42
C ARG A 129 1.44 15.26 -38.62
N ALA A 130 0.12 15.30 -38.40
CA ALA A 130 -0.86 15.30 -39.48
C ALA A 130 -0.87 16.61 -40.28
N GLU A 131 -0.69 17.76 -39.63
CA GLU A 131 -0.58 19.06 -40.29
C GLU A 131 0.73 19.17 -41.10
N GLU A 132 1.83 18.63 -40.57
CA GLU A 132 3.10 18.56 -41.27
C GLU A 132 3.02 17.63 -42.50
N ASP A 133 2.38 16.47 -42.39
CA ASP A 133 2.14 15.57 -43.54
C ASP A 133 1.22 16.21 -44.60
N ALA A 134 0.14 16.87 -44.18
CA ALA A 134 -0.76 17.59 -45.08
C ALA A 134 -0.08 18.79 -45.78
N ARG A 135 0.87 19.45 -45.11
CA ARG A 135 1.65 20.54 -45.70
C ARG A 135 2.76 20.05 -46.62
N ASN A 136 3.24 18.82 -46.41
CA ASN A 136 4.31 18.21 -47.20
C ASN A 136 3.78 17.31 -48.35
N GLN A 137 2.46 17.14 -48.50
CA GLN A 137 1.85 16.59 -49.71
C GLN A 137 1.65 17.69 -50.77
N PRO A 138 2.43 17.70 -51.87
CA PRO A 138 2.15 18.58 -53.00
C PRO A 138 0.98 18.03 -53.81
N ALA A 139 0.25 18.93 -54.46
CA ALA A 139 -0.86 18.66 -55.36
C ALA A 139 -0.55 17.58 -56.42
N ALA A 140 -0.90 16.32 -56.15
CA ALA A 140 -1.00 15.27 -57.16
C ALA A 140 -2.40 15.32 -57.77
N GLY A 141 -2.63 16.30 -58.64
CA GLY A 141 -3.95 16.56 -59.22
C GLY A 141 -3.95 17.50 -60.41
N GLN A 142 -2.97 17.39 -61.31
CA GLN A 142 -3.11 17.88 -62.69
C GLN A 142 -2.48 16.87 -63.66
N PRO A 143 -3.26 16.01 -64.35
CA PRO A 143 -2.79 15.46 -65.60
C PRO A 143 -2.79 16.61 -66.62
N ALA A 144 -1.59 17.09 -66.93
CA ALA A 144 -1.34 17.99 -68.04
C ALA A 144 -1.73 17.30 -69.36
N SER A 145 -2.91 17.63 -69.89
CA SER A 145 -3.22 17.44 -71.31
C SER A 145 -3.16 18.81 -71.99
N ALA A 146 -2.03 19.11 -72.61
CA ALA A 146 -1.96 20.15 -73.63
C ALA A 146 -1.02 19.69 -74.76
N PRO A 147 -1.35 20.04 -76.01
CA PRO A 147 -0.97 19.31 -77.21
C PRO A 147 0.33 19.86 -77.82
N ALA A 148 1.09 19.00 -78.48
CA ALA A 148 2.06 19.45 -79.48
C ALA A 148 2.43 18.29 -80.40
N GLN A 149 1.99 18.36 -81.66
CA GLN A 149 2.84 17.96 -82.78
C GLN A 149 2.73 19.01 -83.89
N PRO A 150 3.87 19.47 -84.45
CA PRO A 150 3.93 20.37 -85.60
C PRO A 150 4.08 19.59 -86.93
N VAL A 151 4.12 20.33 -88.04
CA VAL A 151 4.48 19.98 -89.45
C VAL A 151 3.47 19.10 -90.22
N ALA A 152 2.96 19.44 -91.41
CA ALA A 152 3.31 20.41 -92.46
C ALA A 152 2.06 21.02 -93.11
#